data_AF-A0A3D5S3G7-F1
#
_entry.id   AF-A0A3D5S3G7-F1
#
_cell.length_a   1.000
_cell.length_b   1.000
_cell.length_c   1.000
_cell.angle_alpha   90.00
_cell.angle_beta   90.00
_cell.angle_gamma   90.00
#
_symmetry.space_group_name_H-M   'P 1'
#
loop_
_entity.id
_entity.type
_entity.pdbx_description
1 polymer ?
#
loop_
_entity_poly.entity_id
_entity_poly.type
_entity_poly.pdbx_seq_one_letter_code
_entity_poly.pdbx_strand_id
1 'polypeptide(L)'
;ARRENLRIIVDPIQRDLLFELEDGNQRYQTQPRFGFEGQISYDGIPVIVDSSAQNDALFVVDWESYYLVISRAPQMIGLAKVGASESAYISVYLAAVYEQPRRIHMLDTLSTS
;
A
#
# COMPACT_ATOMS: atom_id res chain seq x y z
N ALA A 1 18.76 -1.86 2.40
CA ALA A 1 17.74 -1.94 1.34
C ALA A 1 18.17 -1.03 0.19
N ARG A 2 17.96 -1.44 -1.06
CA ARG A 2 18.09 -0.49 -2.19
C ARG A 2 16.91 0.48 -2.11
N ARG A 3 17.17 1.79 -2.23
CA ARG A 3 16.15 2.85 -2.10
C ARG A 3 14.98 2.66 -3.06
N GLU A 4 15.24 2.07 -4.22
CA GLU A 4 14.25 1.75 -5.26
C GLU A 4 13.16 0.75 -4.81
N ASN A 5 13.45 -0.08 -3.82
CA ASN A 5 12.56 -1.12 -3.28
C ASN A 5 11.75 -0.64 -2.08
N LEU A 6 12.09 0.52 -1.51
CA LEU A 6 11.37 1.08 -0.39
C LEU A 6 10.04 1.67 -0.84
N ARG A 7 9.01 1.48 -0.03
CA ARG A 7 7.72 2.15 -0.16
C ARG A 7 7.32 2.71 1.19
N ILE A 8 6.76 3.91 1.16
CA ILE A 8 6.12 4.53 2.31
C ILE A 8 4.62 4.24 2.19
N ILE A 9 3.98 3.78 3.27
CA ILE A 9 2.54 3.52 3.31
C ILE A 9 1.95 4.36 4.43
N VAL A 10 0.91 5.14 4.10
CA VAL A 10 0.27 6.09 5.02
C VAL A 10 -1.23 6.15 4.77
N ASP A 11 -1.97 6.54 5.82
CA ASP A 11 -3.37 6.95 5.72
C ASP A 11 -3.50 8.29 4.95
N PRO A 12 -4.63 8.55 4.27
CA PRO A 12 -4.89 9.84 3.61
C PRO A 12 -4.69 11.08 4.49
N ILE A 13 -4.96 11.01 5.80
CA ILE A 13 -4.74 12.14 6.73
C ILE A 13 -3.24 12.42 6.89
N GLN A 14 -2.44 11.37 7.11
CA GLN A 14 -0.99 11.51 7.26
C GLN A 14 -0.31 11.94 5.96
N ARG A 15 -0.86 11.51 4.82
CA ARG A 15 -0.44 12.02 3.51
C ARG A 15 -0.55 13.55 3.45
N ASP A 16 -1.69 14.11 3.85
CA ASP A 16 -1.93 15.55 3.77
C ASP A 16 -1.00 16.33 4.70
N LEU A 17 -0.80 15.83 5.92
CA LEU A 17 0.15 16.42 6.88
C LEU A 17 1.60 16.32 6.39
N LEU A 18 1.99 15.19 5.82
CA LEU A 18 3.33 15.00 5.25
C LEU A 18 3.61 16.02 4.13
N PHE A 19 2.61 16.30 3.30
CA PHE A 19 2.74 17.27 2.20
C PHE A 19 2.59 18.72 2.63
N GLU A 20 1.80 19.03 3.64
CA GLU A 20 1.81 20.36 4.25
C GLU A 20 3.21 20.70 4.82
N LEU A 21 3.86 19.71 5.45
CA LEU A 21 5.25 19.84 5.91
C LEU A 21 6.25 19.96 4.74
N GLU A 22 6.04 19.23 3.64
CA GLU A 22 6.91 19.26 2.46
C GLU A 22 6.76 20.56 1.65
N ASP A 23 5.56 21.16 1.60
CA ASP A 23 5.33 22.44 0.92
C ASP A 23 6.13 23.59 1.56
N GLY A 24 6.38 23.49 2.87
CA GLY A 24 7.33 24.35 3.57
C GLY A 24 8.80 24.15 3.19
N ASN A 25 9.15 23.05 2.51
CA ASN A 25 10.53 22.59 2.27
C ASN A 25 10.86 22.33 0.76
N GLN A 26 9.89 22.53 -0.14
CA GLN A 26 9.91 22.45 -1.61
C GLN A 26 11.06 21.66 -2.29
N ARG A 27 10.81 20.37 -2.60
CA ARG A 27 11.40 19.65 -3.76
C ARG A 27 10.43 18.60 -4.32
N TYR A 28 9.32 19.03 -4.92
CA TYR A 28 8.42 18.11 -5.62
C TYR A 28 9.07 17.53 -6.89
N GLN A 29 9.40 16.22 -6.87
CA GLN A 29 9.69 15.45 -8.08
C GLN A 29 8.60 14.41 -8.29
N THR A 30 7.78 14.60 -9.31
CA THR A 30 6.86 13.58 -9.81
C THR A 30 7.55 12.84 -10.96
N GLN A 31 7.81 11.54 -10.77
CA GLN A 31 8.31 10.69 -11.85
C GLN A 31 7.17 9.80 -12.35
N PRO A 32 6.93 9.74 -13.67
CA PRO A 32 5.94 8.83 -14.22
C PRO A 32 6.43 7.38 -14.05
N ARG A 33 5.70 6.58 -13.27
CA ARG A 33 5.85 5.13 -13.16
C ARG A 33 4.55 4.47 -13.59
N PHE A 34 4.63 3.41 -14.38
CA PHE A 34 3.46 2.66 -14.87
C PHE A 34 2.61 2.16 -13.69
N GLY A 35 1.32 2.55 -13.65
CA GLY A 35 0.39 2.24 -12.56
C GLY A 35 0.47 3.17 -11.34
N PHE A 36 1.37 4.16 -11.36
CA PHE A 36 1.62 5.12 -10.29
C PHE A 36 1.89 6.53 -10.85
N GLU A 37 1.27 6.87 -11.99
CA GLU A 37 1.39 8.18 -12.59
C GLU A 37 0.73 9.23 -11.68
N GLY A 38 1.48 10.27 -11.32
CA GLY A 38 1.03 11.28 -10.35
C GLY A 38 1.15 10.86 -8.88
N GLN A 39 1.75 9.70 -8.56
CA GLN A 39 2.05 9.38 -7.17
C GLN A 39 3.12 10.31 -6.62
N ILE A 40 2.84 10.81 -5.43
CA ILE A 40 3.73 11.72 -4.74
C ILE A 40 4.84 10.88 -4.10
N SER A 41 6.07 11.39 -4.18
CA SER A 41 7.25 10.71 -3.66
C SER A 41 7.93 11.58 -2.64
N TYR A 42 8.34 10.99 -1.52
CA TYR A 42 9.14 11.66 -0.51
C TYR A 42 10.59 11.20 -0.66
N ASP A 43 11.51 12.13 -0.91
CA ASP A 43 12.90 11.81 -1.22
C ASP A 43 13.00 10.73 -2.33
N GLY A 44 12.20 10.85 -3.40
CA GLY A 44 12.18 9.88 -4.51
C GLY A 44 11.70 8.46 -4.15
N ILE A 45 11.21 8.24 -2.93
CA ILE A 45 10.57 7.00 -2.48
C ILE A 45 9.06 7.16 -2.68
N PRO A 46 8.36 6.21 -3.34
CA PRO A 46 6.92 6.33 -3.57
C PRO A 46 6.14 6.29 -2.25
N VAL A 47 5.19 7.21 -2.11
CA VAL A 47 4.21 7.22 -1.03
C VAL A 47 2.92 6.56 -1.53
N ILE A 48 2.55 5.44 -0.92
CA ILE A 48 1.33 4.70 -1.17
C ILE A 48 0.31 5.13 -0.13
N VAL A 49 -0.86 5.53 -0.60
CA VAL A 49 -1.97 5.96 0.24
C VAL A 49 -2.94 4.80 0.38
N ASP A 50 -3.19 4.38 1.61
CA ASP A 50 -4.12 3.30 1.94
C ASP A 50 -5.06 3.76 3.06
N SER A 51 -6.36 3.84 2.77
CA SER A 51 -7.38 4.23 3.74
C SER A 51 -7.62 3.22 4.86
N SER A 52 -7.03 2.02 4.74
CA SER A 52 -7.05 0.99 5.79
C SER A 52 -5.80 1.04 6.67
N ALA A 53 -4.83 1.89 6.34
CA ALA A 53 -3.65 2.10 7.18
C ALA A 53 -4.03 2.84 8.46
N GLN A 54 -3.20 2.67 9.50
CA GLN A 54 -3.43 3.34 10.77
C GLN A 54 -3.21 4.86 10.61
N ASN A 55 -4.17 5.67 11.07
CA ASN A 55 -4.21 7.09 10.80
C ASN A 55 -3.17 7.93 11.56
N ASP A 56 -2.54 7.40 12.61
CA ASP A 56 -1.46 8.03 13.39
C ASP A 56 -0.11 7.35 13.16
N ALA A 57 0.04 6.58 12.08
CA ALA A 57 1.27 5.87 11.77
C ALA A 57 1.73 6.02 10.31
N LEU A 58 3.04 5.91 10.14
CA LEU A 58 3.72 5.82 8.84
C LEU A 58 4.53 4.53 8.79
N PHE A 59 4.35 3.77 7.71
CA PHE A 59 5.07 2.52 7.49
C PHE A 59 6.11 2.69 6.39
N VAL A 60 7.32 2.18 6.62
CA VAL A 60 8.36 2.05 5.60
C VAL A 60 8.65 0.58 5.40
N VAL A 61 8.41 0.09 4.19
CA VAL A 61 8.50 -1.33 3.85
C VAL A 61 9.49 -1.53 2.71
N ASP A 62 10.41 -2.47 2.89
CA ASP A 62 11.26 -2.99 1.81
C ASP A 62 10.54 -4.12 1.06
N TRP A 63 10.06 -3.80 -0.14
CA TRP A 63 9.34 -4.75 -1.00
C TRP A 63 10.20 -5.91 -1.50
N GLU A 64 11.53 -5.84 -1.39
CA GLU A 64 12.42 -6.94 -1.77
C GLU A 64 12.18 -8.21 -0.92
N SER A 65 11.75 -8.01 0.34
CA SER A 65 11.52 -9.07 1.32
C SER A 65 10.05 -9.32 1.64
N TYR A 66 9.15 -8.67 0.90
CA TYR A 66 7.70 -8.79 1.03
C TYR A 66 7.12 -9.55 -0.15
N TYR A 67 6.46 -10.66 0.13
CA TYR A 67 5.87 -11.52 -0.88
C TYR A 67 4.38 -11.70 -0.64
N LEU A 68 3.59 -11.57 -1.70
CA LEU A 68 2.21 -12.01 -1.72
C LEU A 68 2.15 -13.38 -2.42
N VAL A 69 1.89 -14.42 -1.65
CA VAL A 69 1.79 -15.79 -2.16
C VAL A 69 0.33 -16.10 -2.48
N ILE A 70 0.09 -16.54 -3.71
CA ILE A 70 -1.22 -16.98 -4.18
C ILE A 70 -1.24 -18.51 -4.17
N SER A 71 -2.00 -19.11 -3.26
CA SER A 71 -2.07 -20.57 -3.15
C SER A 71 -2.82 -21.21 -4.33
N ARG A 72 -3.87 -20.53 -4.80
CA ARG A 72 -4.68 -20.94 -5.95
C ARG A 72 -5.05 -19.70 -6.75
N ALA A 73 -4.99 -19.82 -8.08
CA ALA A 73 -5.45 -18.75 -8.96
C ALA A 73 -6.90 -18.34 -8.58
N PRO A 74 -7.27 -17.06 -8.71
CA PRO A 74 -8.65 -16.61 -8.46
C PRO A 74 -9.66 -17.47 -9.24
N GLN A 75 -10.66 -18.01 -8.54
CA GLN A 75 -11.69 -18.85 -9.16
C GLN A 75 -13.06 -18.22 -9.01
N MET A 76 -13.88 -18.33 -10.04
CA MET A 76 -15.31 -18.07 -9.97
C MET A 76 -16.03 -19.39 -9.73
N ILE A 77 -16.79 -19.47 -8.64
CA ILE A 77 -17.54 -20.67 -8.28
C ILE A 77 -19.02 -20.35 -8.35
N GLY A 78 -19.72 -21.03 -9.26
CA GLY A 78 -21.16 -20.89 -9.43
C GLY A 78 -21.91 -21.45 -8.22
N LEU A 79 -22.88 -20.68 -7.73
CA LEU A 79 -23.81 -21.11 -6.70
C LEU A 79 -25.01 -21.79 -7.35
N ALA A 80 -25.67 -22.68 -6.59
CA ALA A 80 -26.90 -23.31 -7.03
C ALA A 80 -27.94 -22.21 -7.35
N LYS A 81 -28.58 -22.32 -8.52
CA LYS A 81 -29.57 -21.36 -9.00
C LYS A 81 -30.76 -21.32 -8.04
N VAL A 82 -31.00 -20.17 -7.42
CA VAL A 82 -32.21 -19.92 -6.62
C VAL A 82 -33.14 -19.04 -7.46
N GLY A 83 -34.15 -19.65 -8.08
CA GLY A 83 -35.11 -18.95 -8.94
C GLY A 83 -34.50 -18.52 -10.29
N ALA A 84 -34.68 -17.26 -10.68
CA ALA A 84 -34.21 -16.71 -11.96
C ALA A 84 -32.79 -16.13 -11.90
N SER A 85 -32.19 -16.00 -10.71
CA SER A 85 -30.87 -15.38 -10.53
C SER A 85 -29.76 -16.43 -10.57
N GLU A 86 -28.72 -16.15 -11.36
CA GLU A 86 -27.45 -16.86 -11.29
C GLU A 86 -26.52 -16.07 -10.36
N SER A 87 -25.97 -16.76 -9.36
CA SER A 87 -25.04 -16.18 -8.40
C SER A 87 -23.73 -16.94 -8.47
N ALA A 88 -22.63 -16.25 -8.29
CA ALA A 88 -21.30 -16.85 -8.19
C ALA A 88 -20.49 -16.07 -7.16
N TYR A 89 -19.55 -16.74 -6.49
CA TYR A 89 -18.56 -16.08 -5.66
C TYR A 89 -17.19 -16.17 -6.30
N ILE A 90 -16.40 -15.12 -6.11
CA ILE A 90 -14.99 -15.10 -6.49
C ILE A 90 -14.20 -15.51 -5.24
N SER A 91 -13.42 -16.59 -5.35
CA SER A 91 -12.59 -17.10 -4.29
C SER A 91 -11.12 -16.84 -4.61
N VAL A 92 -10.41 -16.20 -3.69
CA VAL A 92 -8.97 -15.91 -3.80
C VAL A 92 -8.29 -16.33 -2.50
N TYR A 93 -7.15 -17.00 -2.61
CA TYR A 93 -6.37 -17.50 -1.47
C TYR A 93 -4.99 -16.84 -1.48
N LEU A 94 -4.82 -15.84 -0.62
CA LEU A 94 -3.62 -15.01 -0.52
C LEU A 94 -2.98 -15.16 0.86
N ALA A 95 -1.65 -15.13 0.90
CA ALA A 95 -0.88 -15.00 2.12
C ALA A 95 0.21 -13.95 1.94
N ALA A 96 0.28 -13.00 2.87
CA ALA A 96 1.36 -12.02 2.97
C ALA A 96 2.50 -12.64 3.79
N VAL A 97 3.69 -12.71 3.21
CA VAL A 97 4.88 -13.32 3.83
C VAL A 97 6.01 -12.30 3.84
N TYR A 98 6.67 -12.18 4.99
CA TYR A 98 7.84 -11.34 5.17
C TYR A 98 9.04 -12.20 5.53
N GLU A 99 10.03 -12.28 4.65
CA GLU A 99 11.24 -13.05 4.92
C GLU A 99 12.10 -12.36 5.99
N GLN A 100 12.12 -11.03 5.96
CA GLN A 100 12.94 -10.20 6.85
C GLN A 100 12.09 -9.14 7.55
N PRO A 101 11.34 -9.51 8.61
CA PRO A 101 10.41 -8.59 9.28
C PRO A 101 11.10 -7.36 9.89
N ARG A 102 12.41 -7.43 10.15
CA ARG A 102 13.22 -6.30 10.64
C ARG A 102 13.39 -5.16 9.63
N ARG A 103 13.00 -5.35 8.36
CA ARG A 103 13.02 -4.32 7.32
C ARG A 103 11.69 -3.56 7.18
N ILE A 104 10.74 -3.85 8.06
CA ILE A 104 9.49 -3.12 8.18
C ILE A 104 9.65 -2.19 9.37
N HIS A 105 9.51 -0.90 9.11
CA HIS A 105 9.58 0.12 10.15
C HIS A 105 8.24 0.83 10.23
N MET A 106 7.81 1.06 11.46
CA MET A 106 6.63 1.83 11.77
C MET A 106 7.07 3.02 12.61
N LEU A 107 6.65 4.21 12.21
CA LEU A 107 6.67 5.40 13.04
C LEU A 107 5.23 5.61 13.50
N ASP A 108 4.97 5.48 14.79
CA ASP A 108 3.65 5.60 15.39
C ASP A 108 3.50 6.93 16.16
N THR A 109 2.29 7.18 16.68
CA THR A 109 1.96 8.36 17.50
C THR A 109 2.16 9.70 16.78
N LEU A 110 1.93 9.73 15.47
CA LEU A 110 1.92 10.96 14.68
C LEU A 110 0.69 11.80 15.00
N SER A 111 0.84 13.12 15.01
CA SER A 111 -0.32 14.02 15.13
C SER A 111 -1.26 13.78 13.96
N THR A 112 -2.57 13.74 14.25
CA THR A 112 -3.64 13.64 13.24
C THR A 112 -4.50 14.91 13.18
N SER A 113 -4.09 15.94 13.93
CA SER A 113 -4.80 17.21 14.14
C SER A 113 -3.89 18.40 13.88
#